data_AF-A0A6C0DIX4-F1
#
_entry.id   AF-A0A6C0DIX4-F1
#
_cell.length_a   1.000
_cell.length_b   1.000
_cell.length_c   1.000
_cell.angle_alpha   90.00
_cell.angle_beta   90.00
_cell.angle_gamma   90.00
#
_symmetry.space_group_name_H-M   'P 1'
#
loop_
_entity.id
_entity.type
_entity.pdbx_description
1 polymer ?
#
loop_
_entity_poly.entity_id
_entity_poly.type
_entity_poly.pdbx_seq_one_letter_code
_entity_poly.pdbx_strand_id
1 'polypeptide(L)'
;MNMNQLMFLLIIIILALGIPSVFNIRSIMLENYQNYQGYNIDTNYLANSEGKYPFSSTDVLLEDSFPLTGRKGISNNNAYNIWWHYPIFEVGSYAQITNNLKYPNNPDEGTCMPASMCGALYKEKQLKSNYIKPLPPIDPNCGTRVGYFTTDVNLLPFRTDTPNILY
;
A
#
# COMPACT_ATOMS: atom_id res chain seq x y z
N MET A 1 9.09 47.91 -56.40
CA MET A 1 7.83 47.20 -56.11
C MET A 1 6.73 47.97 -56.79
N ASN A 2 6.00 47.36 -57.72
CA ASN A 2 4.97 48.06 -58.49
C ASN A 2 3.77 48.39 -57.59
N MET A 3 3.04 49.47 -57.88
CA MET A 3 1.94 49.96 -57.04
C MET A 3 0.90 48.88 -56.70
N ASN A 4 0.65 47.96 -57.63
CA ASN A 4 -0.24 46.81 -57.43
C ASN A 4 0.29 45.80 -56.39
N GLN A 5 1.62 45.59 -56.34
CA GLN A 5 2.25 44.75 -55.31
C GLN A 5 2.16 45.39 -53.94
N LEU A 6 2.27 46.73 -53.87
CA LEU A 6 2.19 47.48 -52.61
C LEU A 6 0.74 47.51 -52.07
N MET A 7 -0.24 47.67 -52.95
CA MET A 7 -1.67 47.55 -52.61
C MET A 7 -2.03 46.12 -52.15
N PHE A 8 -1.51 45.09 -52.83
CA PHE A 8 -1.74 43.70 -52.44
C PHE A 8 -1.17 43.39 -51.05
N LEU A 9 0.02 43.90 -50.74
CA LEU A 9 0.68 43.71 -49.45
C LEU A 9 -0.09 44.43 -48.31
N LEU A 10 -0.61 45.63 -48.58
CA LEU A 10 -1.46 46.36 -47.63
C LEU A 10 -2.77 45.62 -47.33
N ILE A 11 -3.40 45.02 -48.33
CA ILE A 11 -4.63 44.23 -48.12
C ILE A 11 -4.36 42.99 -47.25
N ILE A 12 -3.24 42.30 -47.48
CA ILE A 12 -2.85 41.13 -46.67
C ILE A 12 -2.62 41.54 -45.21
N ILE A 13 -1.95 42.67 -44.97
CA ILE A 13 -1.70 43.16 -43.60
C ILE A 13 -3.02 43.51 -42.90
N ILE A 14 -3.95 44.17 -43.60
CA ILE A 14 -5.26 44.52 -43.05
C ILE A 14 -6.07 43.25 -42.74
N LEU A 15 -6.03 42.22 -43.58
CA LEU A 15 -6.71 40.96 -43.30
C LEU A 15 -6.06 40.21 -42.13
N ALA A 16 -4.72 40.17 -42.08
CA ALA A 16 -3.98 39.47 -41.03
C ALA A 16 -4.18 40.10 -39.64
N LEU A 17 -4.36 41.42 -39.56
CA LEU A 17 -4.56 42.13 -38.30
C LEU A 17 -6.03 42.41 -37.98
N GLY A 18 -6.87 42.60 -39.00
CA GLY A 18 -8.29 42.92 -38.86
C GLY A 18 -9.15 41.70 -38.53
N ILE A 19 -8.88 40.54 -39.12
CA ILE A 19 -9.67 39.33 -38.86
C ILE A 19 -9.54 38.88 -37.38
N PRO A 20 -8.34 38.82 -36.76
CA PRO A 20 -8.20 38.41 -35.36
C PRO A 20 -8.70 39.42 -34.33
N SER A 21 -8.95 40.67 -34.73
CA SER A 21 -9.48 41.71 -33.85
C SER A 21 -11.01 41.81 -33.90
N VAL A 22 -11.64 41.45 -35.03
CA VAL A 22 -13.11 41.41 -35.16
C VAL A 22 -13.68 40.07 -34.68
N PHE A 23 -13.03 38.96 -35.04
CA PHE A 23 -13.34 37.66 -34.46
C PHE A 23 -12.51 37.57 -33.19
N ASN A 24 -13.14 37.49 -32.02
CA ASN A 24 -12.47 37.33 -30.72
C ASN A 24 -11.82 35.94 -30.62
N ILE A 25 -10.88 35.62 -31.53
CA ILE A 25 -10.19 34.32 -31.66
C ILE A 25 -9.39 34.03 -30.38
N ARG A 26 -9.07 35.07 -29.58
CA ARG A 26 -8.53 34.91 -28.23
C ARG A 26 -9.45 34.08 -27.32
N SER A 27 -10.78 34.26 -27.36
CA SER A 27 -11.68 33.46 -26.51
C SER A 27 -11.75 32.00 -26.96
N ILE A 28 -11.76 31.75 -28.27
CA ILE A 28 -11.79 30.40 -28.86
C ILE A 28 -10.48 29.64 -28.62
N MET A 29 -9.34 30.34 -28.61
CA MET A 29 -8.04 29.77 -28.23
C MET A 29 -7.90 29.55 -26.71
N LEU A 30 -8.47 30.44 -25.88
CA LEU A 30 -8.38 30.31 -24.42
C LEU A 30 -9.27 29.19 -23.85
N GLU A 31 -10.46 28.96 -24.40
CA GLU A 31 -11.37 27.90 -23.92
C GLU A 31 -10.81 26.49 -24.18
N ASN A 32 -10.04 26.31 -25.26
CA ASN A 32 -9.30 25.07 -25.51
C ASN A 32 -8.05 24.92 -24.64
N TYR A 33 -7.52 26.02 -24.11
CA TYR A 33 -6.37 25.99 -23.20
C TYR A 33 -6.79 25.66 -21.76
N GLN A 34 -7.92 26.19 -21.28
CA GLN A 34 -8.39 25.94 -19.91
C GLN A 34 -8.92 24.52 -19.69
N ASN A 35 -9.46 23.86 -20.70
CA ASN A 35 -9.82 22.44 -20.62
C ASN A 35 -8.60 21.49 -20.59
N TYR A 36 -7.40 22.01 -20.82
CA TYR A 36 -6.12 21.29 -20.68
C TYR A 36 -5.33 21.69 -19.42
N GLN A 37 -5.89 22.52 -18.55
CA GLN A 37 -5.28 22.96 -17.28
C GLN A 37 -5.58 22.01 -16.11
N GLY A 38 -5.89 20.74 -16.41
CA GLY A 38 -5.73 19.62 -15.47
C GLY A 38 -4.36 18.93 -15.60
N TYR A 39 -3.50 19.42 -16.49
CA TYR A 39 -2.19 18.87 -16.79
C TYR A 39 -1.14 19.97 -16.56
N ASN A 40 -0.36 19.82 -15.48
CA ASN A 40 0.67 20.76 -15.05
C ASN A 40 1.61 21.16 -16.21
N ILE A 41 1.51 22.42 -16.64
CA ILE A 41 2.43 23.05 -17.60
C ILE A 41 3.68 23.43 -16.83
N ASP A 42 4.56 22.46 -16.59
CA ASP A 42 5.90 22.73 -16.06
C ASP A 42 6.94 21.74 -16.59
N THR A 43 6.81 21.21 -17.82
CA THR A 43 7.91 20.46 -18.45
C THR A 43 7.89 20.46 -19.97
N ASN A 44 8.65 21.36 -20.58
CA ASN A 44 9.18 21.20 -21.94
C ASN A 44 10.62 20.65 -21.89
N TYR A 45 10.81 19.56 -21.16
CA TYR A 45 12.04 18.77 -21.20
C TYR A 45 11.66 17.32 -21.49
N LEU A 46 12.40 16.70 -22.41
CA LEU A 46 12.38 15.25 -22.72
C LEU A 46 12.53 14.33 -21.49
N ALA A 47 12.70 14.88 -20.29
CA ALA A 47 12.70 14.18 -19.01
C ALA A 47 11.31 13.66 -18.57
N ASN A 48 10.21 14.16 -19.17
CA ASN A 48 8.84 13.74 -18.81
C ASN A 48 8.18 12.79 -19.81
N SER A 49 8.94 12.14 -20.69
CA SER A 49 8.43 11.04 -21.53
C SER A 49 8.32 9.71 -20.77
N GLU A 50 8.66 9.70 -19.48
CA GLU A 50 8.47 8.57 -18.61
C GLU A 50 6.96 8.38 -18.37
N GLY A 51 6.41 7.28 -18.87
CA GLY A 51 5.00 6.94 -18.66
C GLY A 51 4.67 6.84 -17.17
N LYS A 52 3.39 6.97 -16.81
CA LYS A 52 2.96 6.75 -15.42
C LYS A 52 3.23 5.29 -15.04
N TYR A 53 4.22 5.08 -14.20
CA TYR A 53 4.50 3.77 -13.63
C TYR A 53 3.50 3.42 -12.52
N PRO A 54 3.18 2.13 -12.32
CA PRO A 54 2.37 1.72 -11.18
C PRO A 54 3.13 2.02 -9.87
N PHE A 55 2.40 2.21 -8.77
CA PHE A 55 2.96 2.50 -7.44
C PHE A 55 4.05 1.51 -7.03
N SER A 56 3.90 0.23 -7.37
CA SER A 56 4.91 -0.80 -7.13
C SER A 56 6.27 -0.60 -7.84
N SER A 57 6.33 0.34 -8.79
CA SER A 57 7.55 0.69 -9.54
C SER A 57 8.21 1.95 -9.00
N THR A 58 7.48 2.82 -8.31
CA THR A 58 8.00 4.05 -7.70
C THR A 58 8.30 3.87 -6.22
N ASP A 59 7.52 3.02 -5.56
CA ASP A 59 7.49 2.86 -4.11
C ASP A 59 7.62 1.39 -3.68
N VAL A 60 7.81 1.19 -2.38
CA VAL A 60 8.08 -0.12 -1.78
C VAL A 60 6.78 -0.88 -1.53
N LEU A 61 6.76 -2.16 -1.91
CA LEU A 61 5.53 -2.98 -1.98
C LEU A 61 4.64 -2.98 -0.73
N LEU A 62 5.24 -2.86 0.46
CA LEU A 62 4.53 -2.99 1.74
C LEU A 62 4.52 -1.70 2.55
N GLU A 63 4.80 -0.54 1.95
CA GLU A 63 4.86 0.75 2.65
C GLU A 63 3.56 1.11 3.39
N ASP A 64 2.40 0.80 2.79
CA ASP A 64 1.07 1.04 3.41
C ASP A 64 0.88 0.25 4.71
N SER A 65 1.57 -0.89 4.81
CA SER A 65 1.48 -1.76 5.97
C SER A 65 2.62 -1.48 6.94
N PHE A 66 3.86 -1.47 6.46
CA PHE A 66 5.07 -1.41 7.28
C PHE A 66 5.84 -0.12 7.05
N PRO A 67 6.16 0.61 8.14
CA PRO A 67 6.88 1.87 8.01
C PRO A 67 8.28 1.64 7.48
N LEU A 68 8.72 2.49 6.56
CA LEU A 68 10.06 2.39 5.97
C LEU A 68 11.16 2.77 6.95
N THR A 69 12.32 2.14 6.82
CA THR A 69 13.53 2.50 7.59
C THR A 69 14.10 3.85 7.14
N GLY A 70 13.93 4.20 5.85
CA GLY A 70 14.61 5.33 5.20
C GLY A 70 16.09 5.07 4.89
N ARG A 71 16.58 3.82 5.07
CA ARG A 71 17.96 3.45 4.75
C ARG A 71 18.16 3.36 3.24
N LYS A 72 19.27 3.88 2.75
CA LYS A 72 19.69 3.80 1.33
C LYS A 72 20.64 2.64 1.05
N GLY A 73 20.69 1.66 1.95
CA GLY A 73 21.64 0.55 1.89
C GLY A 73 21.18 -0.61 2.77
N ILE A 74 22.09 -1.56 2.96
CA ILE A 74 21.85 -2.77 3.75
C ILE A 74 21.77 -2.48 5.25
N SER A 75 21.17 -3.40 6.00
CA SER A 75 21.19 -3.38 7.44
C SER A 75 22.52 -3.92 8.00
N ASN A 76 22.69 -3.80 9.32
CA ASN A 76 23.79 -4.42 10.05
C ASN A 76 23.45 -5.83 10.56
N ASN A 77 22.38 -6.44 10.03
CA ASN A 77 21.95 -7.76 10.47
C ASN A 77 22.92 -8.84 9.99
N ASN A 78 23.18 -9.79 10.88
CA ASN A 78 23.88 -11.03 10.58
C ASN A 78 22.95 -12.24 10.84
N ALA A 79 23.46 -13.46 10.66
CA ALA A 79 22.69 -14.69 10.88
C ALA A 79 22.07 -14.76 12.30
N TYR A 80 22.79 -14.28 13.32
CA TYR A 80 22.31 -14.21 14.70
C TYR A 80 21.19 -13.18 14.90
N ASN A 81 21.11 -12.13 14.09
CA ASN A 81 20.00 -11.17 14.18
C ASN A 81 18.69 -11.72 13.57
N ILE A 82 18.79 -12.61 12.57
CA ILE A 82 17.65 -13.01 11.74
C ILE A 82 17.16 -14.44 11.96
N TRP A 83 17.91 -15.29 12.69
CA TRP A 83 17.54 -16.70 12.87
C TRP A 83 16.15 -16.89 13.48
N TRP A 84 15.74 -15.99 14.38
CA TRP A 84 14.44 -16.07 15.04
C TRP A 84 13.28 -15.59 14.15
N HIS A 85 13.56 -14.99 13.00
CA HIS A 85 12.52 -14.67 12.02
C HIS A 85 12.16 -15.88 11.17
N TYR A 86 13.00 -16.93 11.12
CA TYR A 86 12.69 -18.12 10.35
C TYR A 86 11.50 -18.86 10.98
N PRO A 87 10.44 -19.16 10.22
CA PRO A 87 9.24 -19.83 10.72
C PRO A 87 9.43 -21.36 10.95
N ILE A 88 10.68 -21.82 11.11
CA ILE A 88 11.03 -23.23 11.34
C ILE A 88 11.82 -23.30 12.65
N PHE A 89 11.12 -23.54 13.76
CA PHE A 89 11.75 -23.77 15.05
C PHE A 89 11.72 -25.27 15.39
N GLU A 90 12.86 -25.81 15.80
CA GLU A 90 12.99 -27.20 16.27
C GLU A 90 12.43 -27.43 17.69
N VAL A 91 11.83 -26.42 18.34
CA VAL A 91 11.56 -26.49 19.79
C VAL A 91 10.06 -26.49 20.14
N GLY A 92 9.62 -27.63 20.67
CA GLY A 92 8.38 -27.78 21.42
C GLY A 92 8.45 -27.04 22.75
N SER A 93 8.16 -25.75 22.74
CA SER A 93 7.95 -24.97 23.96
C SER A 93 6.51 -25.14 24.46
N TYR A 94 6.37 -25.55 25.73
CA TYR A 94 5.07 -25.63 26.42
C TYR A 94 4.34 -24.28 26.52
N ALA A 95 5.02 -23.16 26.24
CA ALA A 95 4.44 -21.83 26.26
C ALA A 95 3.43 -21.59 25.12
N GLN A 96 3.23 -22.56 24.22
CA GLN A 96 2.34 -22.44 23.05
C GLN A 96 2.58 -21.15 22.25
N ILE A 97 3.81 -20.65 22.24
CA ILE A 97 4.25 -19.69 21.23
C ILE A 97 4.46 -20.51 19.96
N THR A 98 3.36 -21.03 19.41
CA THR A 98 3.37 -21.86 18.22
C THR A 98 3.87 -21.05 17.05
N ASN A 99 4.46 -21.73 16.05
CA ASN A 99 5.05 -21.18 14.82
C ASN A 99 4.10 -20.33 13.93
N ASN A 100 2.95 -19.91 14.44
CA ASN A 100 1.94 -19.10 13.76
C ASN A 100 1.88 -17.70 14.37
N LEU A 101 2.90 -16.88 14.09
CA LEU A 101 2.84 -15.44 14.33
C LEU A 101 1.76 -14.85 13.41
N LYS A 102 0.63 -14.44 13.98
CA LYS A 102 -0.49 -13.86 13.22
C LYS A 102 -0.17 -12.45 12.71
N TYR A 103 0.60 -11.69 13.48
CA TYR A 103 1.01 -10.33 13.20
C TYR A 103 2.53 -10.24 13.30
N PRO A 104 3.25 -10.47 12.19
CA PRO A 104 4.70 -10.34 12.18
C PRO A 104 5.10 -8.88 12.36
N ASN A 105 6.22 -8.65 13.05
CA ASN A 105 6.71 -7.30 13.33
C ASN A 105 7.27 -6.64 12.07
N ASN A 106 7.83 -7.45 11.19
CA ASN A 106 8.50 -7.06 9.96
C ASN A 106 8.11 -8.07 8.86
N PRO A 107 7.97 -7.67 7.59
CA PRO A 107 7.73 -8.61 6.50
C PRO A 107 8.91 -9.54 6.21
N ASP A 108 10.09 -9.28 6.77
CA ASP A 108 11.27 -10.14 6.62
C ASP A 108 11.17 -11.40 7.49
N GLU A 109 11.07 -12.56 6.86
CA GLU A 109 10.99 -13.90 7.48
C GLU A 109 12.37 -14.55 7.68
N GLY A 110 13.44 -13.74 7.71
CA GLY A 110 14.83 -14.21 7.90
C GLY A 110 15.46 -14.90 6.69
N THR A 111 14.71 -15.16 5.62
CA THR A 111 15.17 -15.84 4.40
C THR A 111 16.01 -14.98 3.45
N CYS A 112 16.25 -13.72 3.80
CA CYS A 112 17.04 -12.80 2.99
C CYS A 112 18.51 -13.26 2.89
N MET A 113 19.11 -13.06 1.72
CA MET A 113 20.51 -13.43 1.46
C MET A 113 21.21 -12.28 0.71
N PRO A 114 22.28 -11.69 1.24
CA PRO A 114 22.87 -11.94 2.56
C PRO A 114 21.98 -11.46 3.73
N ALA A 115 22.30 -11.87 4.95
CA ALA A 115 21.55 -11.50 6.17
C ALA A 115 21.36 -9.98 6.35
N SER A 116 22.30 -9.18 5.84
CA SER A 116 22.25 -7.73 5.84
C SER A 116 21.14 -7.15 4.95
N MET A 117 20.51 -7.95 4.08
CA MET A 117 19.34 -7.53 3.32
C MET A 117 18.05 -7.54 4.17
N CYS A 118 17.98 -8.33 5.24
CA CYS A 118 16.86 -8.31 6.17
C CYS A 118 16.91 -7.04 7.01
N GLY A 119 15.76 -6.48 7.35
CA GLY A 119 15.62 -5.27 8.16
C GLY A 119 16.19 -4.03 7.48
N ALA A 120 16.45 -4.09 6.17
CA ALA A 120 16.96 -2.97 5.40
C ALA A 120 15.83 -2.01 5.02
N LEU A 121 14.71 -2.52 4.51
CA LEU A 121 13.63 -1.72 3.91
C LEU A 121 12.56 -1.29 4.92
N TYR A 122 12.10 -2.21 5.77
CA TYR A 122 10.98 -1.98 6.69
C TYR A 122 11.43 -1.96 8.15
N LYS A 123 10.82 -1.11 8.96
CA LYS A 123 10.96 -1.08 10.41
C LYS A 123 10.08 -2.16 11.04
N GLU A 124 10.48 -2.60 12.23
CA GLU A 124 9.58 -3.38 13.08
C GLU A 124 8.41 -2.52 13.55
N LYS A 125 7.21 -3.10 13.51
CA LYS A 125 5.99 -2.51 14.05
C LYS A 125 5.24 -3.57 14.86
N GLN A 126 4.72 -3.23 16.03
CA GLN A 126 3.75 -4.07 16.73
C GLN A 126 2.45 -3.30 16.91
N LEU A 127 1.46 -3.63 16.08
CA LEU A 127 0.14 -3.02 16.15
C LEU A 127 -0.86 -3.91 16.90
N LYS A 128 -0.59 -5.21 17.01
CA LYS A 128 -1.51 -6.21 17.57
C LYS A 128 -0.75 -7.33 18.27
N SER A 129 -1.34 -7.84 19.36
CA SER A 129 -0.81 -8.99 20.10
C SER A 129 -0.91 -10.27 19.28
N ASN A 130 0.16 -11.07 19.27
CA ASN A 130 0.17 -12.44 18.75
C ASN A 130 -0.47 -13.44 19.73
N TYR A 131 -0.69 -13.05 20.99
CA TYR A 131 -1.36 -13.89 21.98
C TYR A 131 -2.86 -13.92 21.71
N ILE A 132 -3.37 -15.12 21.43
CA ILE A 132 -4.79 -15.40 21.38
C ILE A 132 -5.23 -15.80 22.80
N LYS A 133 -6.08 -14.99 23.42
CA LYS A 133 -6.71 -15.38 24.68
C LYS A 133 -7.91 -16.25 24.36
N PRO A 134 -8.08 -17.41 25.03
CA PRO A 134 -9.30 -18.18 24.91
C PRO A 134 -10.50 -17.31 25.29
N LEU A 135 -11.60 -17.50 24.59
CA LEU A 135 -12.85 -16.81 24.92
C LEU A 135 -13.28 -17.20 26.33
N PRO A 136 -13.93 -16.29 27.09
CA PRO A 136 -14.47 -16.65 28.39
C PRO A 136 -15.52 -17.77 28.23
N PRO A 137 -15.74 -18.57 29.29
CA PRO A 137 -16.81 -19.56 29.32
C PRO A 137 -18.14 -18.96 28.83
N ILE A 138 -18.93 -19.73 28.10
CA ILE A 138 -20.23 -19.24 27.63
C ILE A 138 -21.15 -19.04 28.83
N ASP A 139 -21.98 -17.99 28.80
CA ASP A 139 -23.07 -17.86 29.76
C ASP A 139 -24.14 -18.90 29.40
N PRO A 140 -24.47 -19.84 30.30
CA PRO A 140 -25.50 -20.85 30.04
C PRO A 140 -26.90 -20.24 29.81
N ASN A 141 -27.12 -18.97 30.18
CA ASN A 141 -28.40 -18.28 30.00
C ASN A 141 -28.44 -17.38 28.75
N CYS A 142 -27.34 -17.24 28.00
CA CYS A 142 -27.25 -16.25 26.93
C CYS A 142 -26.56 -16.78 25.66
N GLY A 143 -27.37 -17.31 24.74
CA GLY A 143 -27.06 -17.50 23.32
C GLY A 143 -26.16 -18.70 22.94
N THR A 144 -26.18 -19.04 21.65
CA THR A 144 -25.37 -20.11 21.05
C THR A 144 -24.16 -19.49 20.33
N ARG A 145 -22.94 -19.91 20.65
CA ARG A 145 -21.75 -19.57 19.84
C ARG A 145 -21.72 -20.47 18.59
N VAL A 146 -21.41 -19.88 17.43
CA VAL A 146 -21.27 -20.65 16.18
C VAL A 146 -20.10 -21.64 16.31
N GLY A 147 -20.35 -22.92 16.02
CA GLY A 147 -19.36 -23.99 16.15
C GLY A 147 -19.26 -24.61 17.55
N TYR A 148 -20.11 -24.23 18.50
CA TYR A 148 -20.18 -24.82 19.84
C TYR A 148 -21.42 -25.71 19.96
N PHE A 149 -21.24 -26.94 20.45
CA PHE A 149 -22.34 -27.87 20.71
C PHE A 149 -22.55 -28.00 22.21
N THR A 150 -23.78 -27.74 22.66
CA THR A 150 -24.22 -28.00 24.03
C THR A 150 -24.85 -29.38 24.10
N THR A 151 -24.61 -30.12 25.17
CA THR A 151 -25.24 -31.43 25.40
C THR A 151 -25.94 -31.41 26.76
N ASP A 152 -27.18 -31.90 26.81
CA ASP A 152 -27.96 -31.97 28.07
C ASP A 152 -27.32 -32.93 29.09
N VAL A 153 -26.54 -33.89 28.58
CA VAL A 153 -25.80 -34.89 29.35
C VAL A 153 -24.30 -34.60 29.25
N ASN A 154 -23.61 -34.58 30.38
CA ASN A 154 -22.17 -34.37 30.41
C ASN A 154 -21.45 -35.58 29.82
N LEU A 155 -20.83 -35.41 28.66
CA LEU A 155 -20.12 -36.48 27.95
C LEU A 155 -18.67 -36.68 28.42
N LEU A 156 -18.19 -35.88 29.38
CA LEU A 156 -16.86 -36.05 29.95
C LEU A 156 -16.89 -37.13 31.05
N PRO A 157 -16.08 -38.20 30.95
CA PRO A 157 -16.13 -39.33 31.88
C PRO A 157 -15.69 -39.01 33.32
N PHE A 158 -15.16 -37.81 33.59
CA PHE A 158 -14.54 -37.45 34.88
C PHE A 158 -15.18 -36.25 35.60
N ARG A 159 -16.18 -35.60 35.02
CA ARG A 159 -17.03 -34.62 35.72
C ARG A 159 -18.45 -34.83 35.24
N THR A 160 -19.38 -35.05 36.15
CA THR A 160 -20.80 -35.28 35.83
C THR A 160 -21.71 -34.31 36.59
N ASP A 161 -21.12 -33.45 37.42
CA ASP A 161 -21.79 -32.54 38.36
C ASP A 161 -22.11 -31.18 37.77
N THR A 162 -21.61 -30.88 36.57
CA THR A 162 -21.79 -29.58 35.89
C THR A 162 -22.11 -29.78 34.42
N PRO A 163 -23.06 -29.04 33.81
CA PRO A 163 -23.24 -29.05 32.37
C PRO A 163 -21.96 -28.53 31.69
N ASN A 164 -21.45 -29.28 30.71
CA ASN A 164 -20.17 -29.01 30.05
C ASN A 164 -20.39 -28.57 28.61
N ILE A 165 -19.53 -27.66 28.16
CA ILE A 165 -19.48 -27.21 26.77
C ILE A 165 -18.32 -27.96 26.12
N LEU A 166 -18.62 -28.73 25.07
CA LEU A 166 -17.60 -29.39 24.27
C LEU A 166 -17.05 -28.38 23.25
N TYR A 167 -15.72 -28.26 23.22
CA TYR A 167 -14.96 -27.40 22.31
C TYR A 167 -14.69 -28.09 20.97
#